data_AF-A0A1G2ZMG3-F1
#
_entry.id   AF-A0A1G2ZMG3-F1
#
_cell.length_a   1.000
_cell.length_b   1.000
_cell.length_c   1.000
_cell.angle_alpha   90.00
_cell.angle_beta   90.00
_cell.angle_gamma   90.00
#
_symmetry.space_group_name_H-M   'P 1'
#
loop_
_entity.id
_entity.type
_entity.pdbx_description
1 polymer ?
#
loop_
_entity_poly.entity_id
_entity_poly.type
_entity_poly.pdbx_seq_one_letter_code
_entity_poly.pdbx_strand_id
1 'polypeptide(L)'
;MPTSLEDIAGFLSKTGKRGAQTLDILGKYHPFVTAVSSTIGWELLKDDIQRHEELLDKIYNEQSTPQELAEFRYLKVRLRKVSDRITIYLDKLKEIK
;
A
#
# COMPACT_ATOMS: atom_id res chain seq x y z
N MET A 1 7.70 -16.56 7.45
CA MET A 1 6.64 -17.40 8.04
C MET A 1 5.41 -16.53 8.24
N PRO A 2 4.18 -17.03 8.02
CA PRO A 2 2.99 -16.31 8.41
C PRO A 2 2.97 -16.13 9.94
N THR A 3 2.66 -14.93 10.42
CA THR A 3 2.51 -14.64 11.86
C THR A 3 1.32 -15.41 12.42
N SER A 4 1.49 -16.13 13.52
CA SER A 4 0.38 -16.92 14.08
C SER A 4 -0.66 -16.02 14.76
N LEU A 5 -1.88 -16.54 14.91
CA LEU A 5 -2.92 -15.83 15.68
C LEU A 5 -2.55 -15.70 17.16
N GLU A 6 -1.81 -16.66 17.72
CA GLU A 6 -1.30 -16.55 19.09
C GLU A 6 -0.31 -15.38 19.23
N ASP A 7 0.56 -15.16 18.23
CA ASP A 7 1.51 -14.05 18.24
C ASP A 7 0.80 -12.69 18.18
N ILE A 8 -0.25 -12.57 17.36
CA ILE A 8 -1.07 -11.36 17.25
C ILE A 8 -1.82 -11.10 18.56
N ALA A 9 -2.41 -12.14 19.16
CA ALA A 9 -3.09 -12.04 20.45
C ALA A 9 -2.12 -11.65 21.58
N GLY A 10 -0.91 -12.23 21.59
CA GLY A 10 0.17 -11.89 22.52
C GLY A 10 0.68 -10.46 22.35
N PHE A 11 0.75 -9.95 21.12
CA PHE A 11 1.08 -8.55 20.84
C PHE A 11 -0.02 -7.60 21.34
N LEU A 12 -1.27 -7.89 21.04
CA LEU A 12 -2.42 -7.07 21.45
C LEU A 12 -2.60 -7.04 22.96
N SER A 13 -2.37 -8.16 23.66
CA SER A 13 -2.45 -8.19 25.13
C SER A 13 -1.38 -7.32 25.81
N LYS A 14 -0.18 -7.22 25.22
CA LYS A 14 0.93 -6.40 25.74
C LYS A 14 0.79 -4.90 25.42
N THR A 15 0.24 -4.56 24.25
CA THR A 15 0.27 -3.19 23.72
C THR A 15 -1.09 -2.50 23.72
N GLY A 16 -2.17 -3.26 23.91
CA GLY A 16 -3.55 -2.77 23.98
C GLY A 16 -3.94 -1.92 22.76
N LYS A 17 -4.47 -0.72 23.04
CA LYS A 17 -4.98 0.20 22.02
C LYS A 17 -3.93 0.63 20.98
N ARG A 18 -2.66 0.80 21.40
CA ARG A 18 -1.57 1.17 20.48
C ARG A 18 -1.24 0.05 19.50
N GLY A 19 -1.30 -1.20 19.96
CA GLY A 19 -1.13 -2.37 19.10
C GLY A 19 -2.22 -2.46 18.06
N ALA A 20 -3.48 -2.29 18.47
CA ALA A 20 -4.61 -2.30 17.56
C ALA A 20 -4.49 -1.21 16.47
N GLN A 21 -4.08 0.01 16.83
CA GLN A 21 -3.81 1.08 15.86
C GLN A 21 -2.68 0.72 14.89
N THR A 22 -1.62 0.09 15.38
CA THR A 22 -0.49 -0.35 14.55
C THR A 22 -0.95 -1.39 13.54
N LEU A 23 -1.70 -2.41 13.98
CA LEU A 23 -2.22 -3.45 13.10
C LEU A 23 -3.25 -2.90 12.09
N ASP A 24 -4.07 -1.94 12.48
CA ASP A 24 -4.99 -1.24 11.58
C ASP A 24 -4.23 -0.49 10.47
N ILE A 25 -3.16 0.23 10.82
CA ILE A 25 -2.30 0.92 9.84
C ILE A 25 -1.66 -0.11 8.90
N LEU A 26 -1.03 -1.16 9.44
CA LEU A 26 -0.39 -2.20 8.63
C LEU A 26 -1.39 -2.90 7.70
N GLY A 27 -2.60 -3.19 8.19
CA GLY A 27 -3.68 -3.76 7.41
C GLY A 27 -4.09 -2.88 6.23
N LYS A 28 -4.10 -1.55 6.41
CA LYS A 28 -4.40 -0.59 5.33
C LYS A 28 -3.35 -0.59 4.22
N TYR A 29 -2.08 -0.84 4.53
CA TYR A 29 -1.00 -0.88 3.54
C TYR A 29 -0.75 -2.28 2.97
N HIS A 30 -1.29 -3.32 3.58
CA HIS A 30 -1.08 -4.70 3.15
C HIS A 30 -1.39 -4.93 1.65
N PRO A 31 -2.51 -4.43 1.07
CA PRO A 31 -2.78 -4.62 -0.35
C PRO A 31 -1.73 -3.95 -1.25
N PHE A 32 -1.24 -2.77 -0.87
CA PHE A 32 -0.18 -2.08 -1.61
C PHE A 32 1.11 -2.90 -1.61
N VAL A 33 1.55 -3.35 -0.43
CA VAL A 33 2.77 -4.17 -0.29
C VAL A 33 2.66 -5.48 -1.06
N THR A 34 1.52 -6.16 -0.95
CA THR A 34 1.26 -7.42 -1.66
C THR A 34 1.29 -7.21 -3.17
N ALA A 35 0.67 -6.15 -3.67
CA ALA A 35 0.68 -5.83 -5.10
C ALA A 35 2.10 -5.56 -5.62
N VAL A 36 2.86 -4.67 -4.99
CA VAL A 36 4.22 -4.30 -5.46
C VAL A 36 5.24 -5.43 -5.29
N SER A 37 5.00 -6.37 -4.38
CA SER A 37 5.85 -7.55 -4.20
C SER A 37 5.63 -8.63 -5.27
N SER A 38 4.59 -8.48 -6.10
CA SER A 38 4.30 -9.40 -7.21
C SER A 38 4.87 -8.86 -8.53
N THR A 39 5.33 -9.75 -9.42
CA THR A 39 5.87 -9.34 -10.74
C THR A 39 4.86 -8.53 -11.54
N ILE A 40 3.61 -8.99 -11.61
CA ILE A 40 2.56 -8.31 -12.37
C ILE A 40 2.18 -6.97 -11.74
N GLY A 41 2.12 -6.91 -10.40
CA GLY A 41 1.77 -5.67 -9.71
C GLY A 41 2.89 -4.63 -9.80
N TRP A 42 4.15 -5.04 -9.73
CA TRP A 42 5.28 -4.14 -9.97
C TRP A 42 5.21 -3.54 -11.38
N GLU A 43 5.06 -4.39 -12.42
CA GLU A 43 4.98 -3.91 -13.80
C GLU A 43 3.82 -2.94 -14.04
N LEU A 44 2.69 -3.13 -13.35
CA LEU A 44 1.52 -2.25 -13.48
C LEU A 44 1.61 -0.95 -12.67
N LEU A 45 2.44 -0.90 -11.62
CA LEU A 45 2.46 0.22 -10.67
C LEU A 45 3.74 1.06 -10.72
N LYS A 46 4.85 0.52 -11.24
CA LYS A 46 6.18 1.15 -11.17
C LYS A 46 6.21 2.59 -11.69
N ASP A 47 5.55 2.86 -12.81
CA ASP A 47 5.53 4.20 -13.43
C ASP A 47 4.74 5.20 -12.58
N ASP A 48 3.57 4.76 -12.06
CA ASP A 48 2.74 5.58 -11.16
C ASP A 48 3.45 5.84 -9.82
N ILE A 49 4.22 4.86 -9.31
CA ILE A 49 5.03 5.00 -8.09
C ILE A 49 6.15 6.00 -8.31
N GLN A 50 6.93 5.82 -9.38
CA GLN A 50 8.04 6.71 -9.70
C GLN A 50 7.54 8.14 -9.89
N ARG A 51 6.45 8.33 -10.63
CA ARG A 51 5.85 9.65 -10.82
C ARG A 51 5.37 10.26 -9.50
N HIS A 52 4.78 9.45 -8.63
CA HIS A 52 4.35 9.91 -7.31
C HIS A 52 5.53 10.35 -6.43
N GLU A 53 6.67 9.67 -6.48
CA GLU A 53 7.91 10.04 -5.78
C GLU A 53 8.50 11.35 -6.34
N GLU A 54 8.61 11.48 -7.66
CA GLU A 54 9.07 12.71 -8.30
C GLU A 54 8.22 13.93 -7.91
N LEU A 55 6.89 13.76 -7.87
CA LEU A 55 5.97 14.81 -7.45
C LEU A 55 6.11 15.14 -5.96
N LEU A 56 6.34 14.14 -5.12
CA LEU A 56 6.57 14.35 -3.69
C LEU A 56 7.80 15.22 -3.46
N ASP A 57 8.90 14.94 -4.15
CA ASP A 57 10.13 15.73 -4.06
C ASP A 57 9.90 17.17 -4.52
N LYS A 58 9.16 17.38 -5.61
CA LYS A 58 8.79 18.74 -6.05
C LYS A 58 7.93 19.49 -5.03
N ILE A 59 6.96 18.80 -4.42
CA ILE A 59 6.09 19.39 -3.40
C ILE A 59 6.90 19.79 -2.17
N TYR A 60 7.81 18.91 -1.72
CA TYR A 60 8.67 19.18 -0.57
C TYR A 60 9.58 20.39 -0.79
N ASN A 61 10.08 20.54 -2.02
CA ASN A 61 10.93 21.66 -2.42
C ASN A 61 10.14 22.92 -2.83
N GLU A 62 8.82 22.96 -2.64
CA GLU A 62 7.94 24.07 -3.03
C GLU A 62 8.00 24.43 -4.54
N GLN A 63 8.38 23.47 -5.38
CA GLN A 63 8.52 23.61 -6.84
C GLN A 63 7.33 23.06 -7.62
N SER A 64 6.31 22.55 -6.94
CA SER A 64 5.14 21.95 -7.58
C SER A 64 4.14 23.00 -8.07
N THR A 65 3.63 22.80 -9.28
CA THR A 65 2.48 23.55 -9.81
C THR A 65 1.15 23.06 -9.19
N PRO A 66 0.06 23.85 -9.26
CA PRO A 66 -1.26 23.39 -8.84
C PRO A 66 -1.74 22.12 -9.55
N GLN A 67 -1.38 21.95 -10.83
CA GLN A 67 -1.68 20.78 -11.63
C GLN A 67 -0.93 19.55 -11.11
N GLU A 68 0.36 19.69 -10.81
CA GLU A 68 1.18 18.62 -10.23
C GLU A 68 0.68 18.20 -8.83
N LEU A 69 0.20 19.15 -8.03
CA LEU A 69 -0.43 18.84 -6.74
C LEU A 69 -1.73 18.02 -6.92
N ALA A 70 -2.53 18.34 -7.95
CA ALA A 70 -3.74 17.58 -8.28
C ALA A 70 -3.39 16.18 -8.80
N GLU A 71 -2.37 16.08 -9.65
CA GLU A 71 -1.83 14.81 -10.15
C GLU A 71 -1.34 13.92 -9.00
N PHE A 72 -0.58 14.47 -8.06
CA PHE A 72 -0.11 13.76 -6.87
C PHE A 72 -1.27 13.17 -6.06
N ARG A 73 -2.31 13.97 -5.80
CA ARG A 73 -3.52 13.52 -5.09
C ARG A 73 -4.25 12.42 -5.86
N TYR A 74 -4.31 12.52 -7.19
CA TYR A 74 -4.90 11.50 -8.04
C TYR A 74 -4.11 10.19 -7.99
N LEU A 75 -2.79 10.24 -8.14
CA LEU A 75 -1.91 9.06 -8.11
C LEU A 75 -2.02 8.34 -6.77
N LYS A 76 -2.06 9.06 -5.64
CA LYS A 76 -2.30 8.47 -4.32
C LYS A 76 -3.57 7.62 -4.27
N VAL A 77 -4.67 8.11 -4.86
CA VAL A 77 -5.95 7.38 -4.90
C VAL A 77 -5.88 6.20 -5.88
N ARG A 78 -5.25 6.39 -7.05
CA ARG A 78 -5.11 5.36 -8.08
C ARG A 78 -4.27 4.19 -7.58
N LEU A 79 -3.07 4.45 -7.05
CA LEU A 79 -2.16 3.44 -6.51
C LEU A 79 -2.86 2.55 -5.49
N ARG A 80 -3.64 3.15 -4.57
CA ARG A 80 -4.46 2.39 -3.61
C ARG A 80 -5.48 1.49 -4.32
N LYS A 81 -6.34 2.07 -5.17
CA LYS A 81 -7.42 1.32 -5.85
C LYS A 81 -6.89 0.18 -6.72
N VAL A 82 -5.79 0.42 -7.44
CA VAL A 82 -5.20 -0.57 -8.34
C VAL A 82 -4.54 -1.68 -7.53
N SER A 83 -3.84 -1.34 -6.44
CA SER A 83 -3.24 -2.34 -5.54
C SER A 83 -4.28 -3.25 -4.88
N ASP A 84 -5.42 -2.70 -4.46
CA ASP A 84 -6.54 -3.48 -3.92
C ASP A 84 -7.04 -4.49 -4.97
N ARG A 85 -7.21 -4.07 -6.22
CA ARG A 85 -7.65 -4.95 -7.32
C ARG A 85 -6.63 -6.03 -7.65
N ILE A 86 -5.35 -5.69 -7.70
CA ILE A 86 -4.26 -6.64 -7.95
C ILE A 86 -4.24 -7.68 -6.83
N THR A 87 -4.35 -7.27 -5.57
CA THR A 87 -4.36 -8.19 -4.43
C THR A 87 -5.53 -9.17 -4.52
N ILE A 88 -6.75 -8.69 -4.80
CA ILE A 88 -7.93 -9.55 -5.01
C ILE A 88 -7.69 -10.55 -6.16
N TYR A 89 -7.07 -10.11 -7.25
CA TYR A 89 -6.75 -10.97 -8.38
C TYR A 89 -5.73 -12.06 -7.99
N LEU A 90 -4.66 -11.69 -7.28
CA LEU A 90 -3.64 -12.62 -6.80
C LEU A 90 -4.21 -13.65 -5.82
N ASP A 91 -5.15 -13.24 -4.96
CA ASP A 91 -5.81 -14.16 -4.04
C ASP A 91 -6.71 -15.16 -4.78
N LYS A 92 -7.50 -14.71 -5.75
CA LYS A 92 -8.30 -15.60 -6.61
C LYS A 92 -7.44 -16.59 -7.41
N LEU A 93 -6.24 -16.19 -7.84
CA LEU A 93 -5.32 -17.11 -8.50
C LEU A 93 -4.85 -18.26 -7.61
N LYS A 94 -4.81 -18.06 -6.28
CA LYS A 94 -4.47 -19.13 -5.33
C LYS A 94 -5.60 -20.14 -5.18
N GLU A 95 -6.85 -19.72 -5.33
CA GLU A 95 -8.04 -20.60 -5.22
C GLU A 95 -8.25 -21.51 -6.43
N ILE A 96 -7.67 -21.14 -7.59
CA ILE A 96 -7.76 -21.93 -8.84
C ILE A 96 -6.69 -23.03 -8.89
N LYS A 97 -5.68 -22.97 -8.02
CA LYS A 97 -4.63 -24.00 -7.89
C LYS A 97 -5.02 -25.07 -6.88
#